data_AF-A0A0M0C025-F1
#
_entry.id   AF-A0A0M0C025-F1
#
_cell.length_a   1.000
_cell.length_b   1.000
_cell.length_c   1.000
_cell.angle_alpha   90.00
_cell.angle_beta   90.00
_cell.angle_gamma   90.00
#
_symmetry.space_group_name_H-M   'P 1'
#
loop_
_entity.id
_entity.type
_entity.pdbx_description
1 polymer ?
#
loop_
_entity_poly.entity_id
_entity_poly.type
_entity_poly.pdbx_seq_one_letter_code
_entity_poly.pdbx_strand_id
1 'polypeptide(L)'
;MKLVMINDCAFVGATLLKYLPEDLEKQHIIRSRSFWDKTSGIALKILKSKGDIFHVNYLLQDCYLASKFGKKPLIGHAHGSDLRDQLKKKKWSWMIKNNLKKCNKIIVAQPTILDQALEFNDTAEYFPIPYDPEIFFPKPIPENNESKNVFLASSHNFKNKGTDKLLEAVACISEPIKIKSFASGKDLKDAKNLARKLNLKIDFIQNVPHNRMNKLYWESNLVLGSSGIGQLDTIAIEAMACGRPVIHSILKKYFPECPIEQLVSIDQTSQLIYKLLFDKKDRKQRIKNQLSYVESTHQATILSKKLFKIYNELKK
;
A
#
# COMPACT_ATOMS: atom_id res chain seq x y z
N MET A 1 -25.86 -9.31 -10.03
CA MET A 1 -24.60 -10.07 -9.98
C MET A 1 -24.17 -10.12 -8.52
N LYS A 2 -23.63 -11.24 -8.05
CA LYS A 2 -23.13 -11.39 -6.68
C LYS A 2 -21.61 -11.54 -6.64
N LEU A 3 -20.93 -10.55 -6.09
CA LEU A 3 -19.50 -10.57 -5.86
C LEU A 3 -19.19 -11.06 -4.45
N VAL A 4 -18.32 -12.07 -4.34
CA VAL A 4 -17.73 -12.50 -3.07
C VAL A 4 -16.26 -12.11 -3.05
N MET A 5 -15.93 -11.10 -2.26
CA MET A 5 -14.55 -10.70 -2.02
C MET A 5 -14.02 -11.38 -0.77
N ILE A 6 -12.87 -12.04 -0.88
CA ILE A 6 -12.28 -12.83 0.20
C ILE A 6 -10.95 -12.21 0.59
N ASN A 7 -10.77 -12.09 1.91
CA ASN A 7 -9.64 -11.43 2.55
C ASN A 7 -9.55 -9.93 2.21
N ASP A 8 -8.73 -9.22 2.96
CA ASP A 8 -8.44 -7.82 2.71
C ASP A 8 -6.97 -7.55 3.00
N CYS A 9 -6.28 -6.95 2.04
CA CYS A 9 -4.87 -6.61 2.17
C CYS A 9 -4.74 -5.09 2.18
N ALA A 10 -4.29 -4.53 3.30
CA ALA A 10 -4.10 -3.09 3.48
C ALA A 10 -5.33 -2.25 3.02
N PHE A 11 -6.54 -2.69 3.36
CA PHE A 11 -7.81 -1.99 3.04
C PHE A 11 -8.15 -1.89 1.55
N VAL A 12 -7.38 -2.53 0.66
CA VAL A 12 -7.60 -2.46 -0.79
C VAL A 12 -8.97 -3.02 -1.18
N GLY A 13 -9.32 -4.19 -0.67
CA GLY A 13 -10.58 -4.85 -0.98
C GLY A 13 -11.78 -4.09 -0.40
N ALA A 14 -11.69 -3.70 0.86
CA ALA A 14 -12.71 -2.87 1.51
C ALA A 14 -12.96 -1.56 0.76
N THR A 15 -11.89 -0.88 0.35
CA THR A 15 -11.96 0.37 -0.42
C THR A 15 -12.62 0.15 -1.78
N LEU A 16 -12.24 -0.88 -2.53
CA LEU A 16 -12.86 -1.16 -3.84
C LEU A 16 -14.35 -1.49 -3.69
N LEU A 17 -14.71 -2.32 -2.72
CA LEU A 17 -16.09 -2.71 -2.45
C LEU A 17 -17.00 -1.51 -2.17
N LYS A 18 -16.50 -0.51 -1.44
CA LYS A 18 -17.23 0.72 -1.13
C LYS A 18 -17.66 1.47 -2.40
N TYR A 19 -16.81 1.49 -3.43
CA TYR A 19 -17.04 2.27 -4.65
C TYR A 19 -17.58 1.46 -5.83
N LEU A 20 -17.77 0.14 -5.68
CA LEU A 20 -18.52 -0.66 -6.66
C LEU A 20 -20.01 -0.28 -6.66
N PRO A 21 -20.72 -0.48 -7.78
CA PRO A 21 -22.14 -0.12 -7.90
C PRO A 21 -23.00 -0.57 -6.72
N GLU A 22 -23.98 0.25 -6.35
CA GLU A 22 -24.85 0.00 -5.19
C GLU A 22 -25.78 -1.21 -5.40
N ASP A 23 -26.23 -1.40 -6.64
CA ASP A 23 -27.07 -2.52 -7.09
C ASP A 23 -26.31 -3.86 -7.21
N LEU A 24 -24.98 -3.84 -7.09
CA LEU A 24 -24.17 -5.06 -7.03
C LEU A 24 -24.31 -5.71 -5.66
N GLU A 25 -24.79 -6.95 -5.61
CA GLU A 25 -24.79 -7.73 -4.37
C GLU A 25 -23.34 -8.05 -3.99
N LYS A 26 -22.93 -7.64 -2.80
CA LYS A 26 -21.53 -7.70 -2.33
C LYS A 26 -21.45 -8.47 -1.02
N GLN A 27 -20.56 -9.45 -0.94
CA GLN A 27 -20.19 -10.13 0.29
C GLN A 27 -18.69 -9.98 0.53
N HIS A 28 -18.29 -9.43 1.68
CA HIS A 28 -16.89 -9.34 2.09
C HIS A 28 -16.59 -10.36 3.19
N ILE A 29 -15.74 -11.33 2.89
CA ILE A 29 -15.30 -12.36 3.83
C ILE A 29 -13.91 -11.98 4.34
N ILE A 30 -13.85 -11.34 5.50
CA ILE A 30 -12.60 -10.97 6.18
C ILE A 30 -12.18 -12.03 7.21
N ARG A 31 -10.86 -12.21 7.37
CA ARG A 31 -10.32 -12.99 8.47
C ARG A 31 -10.59 -12.28 9.80
N SER A 32 -11.16 -13.02 10.75
CA SER A 32 -11.20 -12.58 12.14
C SER A 32 -9.81 -12.68 12.77
N ARG A 33 -9.52 -11.85 13.78
CA ARG A 33 -8.24 -11.86 14.50
C ARG A 33 -8.17 -12.91 15.62
N SER A 34 -9.26 -13.64 15.90
CA SER A 34 -9.29 -14.69 16.93
C SER A 34 -8.51 -15.95 16.50
N PHE A 35 -7.99 -16.74 17.46
CA PHE A 35 -7.17 -17.93 17.18
C PHE A 35 -7.96 -19.04 16.45
N TRP A 36 -9.23 -19.26 16.83
CA TRP A 36 -10.11 -20.28 16.23
C TRP A 36 -10.61 -19.93 14.82
N ASP A 37 -10.62 -18.63 14.47
CA ASP A 37 -11.04 -18.15 13.16
C ASP A 37 -9.95 -18.23 12.08
N LYS A 38 -8.69 -18.52 12.44
CA LYS A 38 -7.54 -18.42 11.53
C LYS A 38 -7.53 -19.42 10.37
N THR A 39 -8.28 -20.53 10.46
CA THR A 39 -8.33 -21.55 9.39
C THR A 39 -9.72 -22.16 9.19
N SER A 40 -10.33 -22.77 10.23
CA SER A 40 -11.60 -23.48 10.06
C SER A 40 -12.79 -22.54 9.82
N GLY A 41 -12.86 -21.42 10.55
CA GLY A 41 -13.93 -20.43 10.39
C GLY A 41 -13.94 -19.78 9.00
N ILE A 42 -12.76 -19.36 8.51
CA ILE A 42 -12.63 -18.77 7.17
C ILE A 42 -12.91 -19.80 6.07
N ALA A 43 -12.42 -21.03 6.20
CA ALA A 43 -12.67 -22.09 5.23
C ALA A 43 -14.16 -22.39 5.11
N LEU A 44 -14.89 -22.50 6.23
CA LEU A 44 -16.34 -22.73 6.22
C LEU A 44 -17.10 -21.56 5.59
N LYS A 45 -16.71 -20.32 5.87
CA LYS A 45 -17.30 -19.11 5.26
C LYS A 45 -17.11 -19.12 3.74
N ILE A 46 -15.89 -19.41 3.26
CA ILE A 46 -15.61 -19.53 1.83
C ILE A 46 -16.44 -20.69 1.24
N LEU A 47 -16.41 -21.88 1.84
CA LEU A 47 -17.15 -23.04 1.36
C LEU A 47 -18.65 -22.76 1.20
N LYS A 48 -19.29 -22.16 2.23
CA LYS A 48 -20.72 -21.83 2.24
C LYS A 48 -21.09 -20.65 1.34
N SER A 49 -20.13 -19.80 0.97
CA SER A 49 -20.41 -18.64 0.12
C SER A 49 -20.86 -19.06 -1.29
N LYS A 50 -21.88 -18.38 -1.80
CA LYS A 50 -22.39 -18.50 -3.17
C LYS A 50 -22.22 -17.13 -3.82
N GLY A 51 -21.69 -17.09 -5.03
CA GLY A 51 -21.41 -15.86 -5.76
C GLY A 51 -21.24 -16.16 -7.23
N ASP A 52 -21.49 -15.15 -8.06
CA ASP A 52 -21.22 -15.20 -9.49
C ASP A 52 -19.74 -14.97 -9.78
N ILE A 53 -19.02 -14.27 -8.90
CA ILE A 53 -17.59 -13.95 -9.04
C ILE A 53 -16.93 -14.01 -7.66
N PHE A 54 -15.73 -14.57 -7.62
CA PHE A 54 -14.90 -14.63 -6.43
C PHE A 54 -13.61 -13.83 -6.65
N HIS A 55 -13.33 -12.86 -5.79
CA HIS A 55 -12.11 -12.06 -5.84
C HIS A 55 -11.35 -12.24 -4.54
N VAL A 56 -10.13 -12.77 -4.60
CA VAL A 56 -9.33 -13.06 -3.40
C VAL A 56 -8.11 -12.16 -3.34
N ASN A 57 -8.01 -11.40 -2.25
CA ASN A 57 -6.82 -10.61 -1.94
C ASN A 57 -5.75 -11.49 -1.30
N TYR A 58 -4.52 -11.41 -1.82
CA TYR A 58 -3.33 -12.12 -1.36
C TYR A 58 -3.31 -13.61 -1.73
N LEU A 59 -2.32 -14.04 -2.52
CA LEU A 59 -2.31 -15.36 -3.17
C LEU A 59 -1.85 -16.54 -2.27
N LEU A 60 -2.26 -16.56 -1.00
CA LEU A 60 -1.97 -17.65 -0.06
C LEU A 60 -3.19 -18.54 0.22
N GLN A 61 -3.44 -18.87 1.49
CA GLN A 61 -4.31 -19.96 1.91
C GLN A 61 -5.77 -19.72 1.51
N ASP A 62 -6.26 -18.48 1.61
CA ASP A 62 -7.66 -18.18 1.31
C ASP A 62 -7.96 -18.33 -0.19
N CYS A 63 -7.01 -17.94 -1.06
CA CYS A 63 -7.11 -18.14 -2.50
C CYS A 63 -7.06 -19.63 -2.86
N TYR A 64 -6.19 -20.37 -2.19
CA TYR A 64 -6.11 -21.82 -2.35
C TYR A 64 -7.39 -22.53 -1.96
N LEU A 65 -7.99 -22.15 -0.82
CA LEU A 65 -9.26 -22.70 -0.35
C LEU A 65 -10.41 -22.38 -1.31
N ALA A 66 -10.51 -21.13 -1.79
CA ALA A 66 -11.51 -20.76 -2.79
C ALA A 66 -11.36 -21.59 -4.07
N SER A 67 -10.13 -21.76 -4.56
CA SER A 67 -9.84 -22.63 -5.71
C SER A 67 -10.25 -24.09 -5.46
N LYS A 68 -9.90 -24.65 -4.29
CA LYS A 68 -10.25 -26.04 -3.92
C LYS A 68 -11.72 -26.28 -3.73
N PHE A 69 -12.48 -25.30 -3.25
CA PHE A 69 -13.93 -25.37 -3.12
C PHE A 69 -14.67 -25.06 -4.43
N GLY A 70 -13.97 -25.04 -5.57
CA GLY A 70 -14.56 -24.88 -6.89
C GLY A 70 -15.16 -23.49 -7.13
N LYS A 71 -14.76 -22.48 -6.37
CA LYS A 71 -15.26 -21.11 -6.53
C LYS A 71 -14.76 -20.54 -7.84
N LYS A 72 -15.67 -20.21 -8.76
CA LYS A 72 -15.36 -19.73 -10.11
C LYS A 72 -16.45 -18.77 -10.62
N PRO A 73 -16.11 -17.85 -11.55
CA PRO A 73 -14.75 -17.40 -11.88
C PRO A 73 -13.99 -16.85 -10.66
N LEU A 74 -12.69 -17.17 -10.59
CA LEU A 74 -11.80 -16.82 -9.48
C LEU A 74 -10.75 -15.81 -9.93
N ILE A 75 -10.73 -14.66 -9.27
CA ILE A 75 -9.74 -13.60 -9.48
C ILE A 75 -8.75 -13.63 -8.32
N GLY A 76 -7.47 -13.79 -8.64
CA GLY A 76 -6.39 -13.70 -7.68
C GLY A 76 -5.76 -12.31 -7.72
N HIS A 77 -5.79 -11.58 -6.61
CA HIS A 77 -5.18 -10.26 -6.49
C HIS A 77 -3.90 -10.33 -5.67
N ALA A 78 -2.75 -10.22 -6.33
CA ALA A 78 -1.44 -10.24 -5.69
C ALA A 78 -1.03 -8.85 -5.17
N HIS A 79 -0.47 -8.75 -3.96
CA HIS A 79 -0.21 -7.45 -3.30
C HIS A 79 1.27 -7.09 -3.14
N GLY A 80 2.19 -8.00 -3.48
CA GLY A 80 3.62 -7.72 -3.45
C GLY A 80 4.38 -8.82 -2.73
N SER A 81 4.28 -8.90 -1.40
CA SER A 81 5.06 -9.86 -0.60
C SER A 81 4.70 -11.32 -0.85
N ASP A 82 3.48 -11.59 -1.31
CA ASP A 82 3.07 -12.92 -1.77
C ASP A 82 3.99 -13.41 -2.90
N LEU A 83 4.15 -12.65 -3.98
CA LEU A 83 5.03 -13.07 -5.08
C LEU A 83 6.50 -12.76 -4.82
N ARG A 84 6.83 -11.55 -4.36
CA ARG A 84 8.22 -11.11 -4.15
C ARG A 84 8.96 -11.98 -3.13
N ASP A 85 8.29 -12.32 -2.02
CA ASP A 85 8.92 -12.98 -0.87
C ASP A 85 8.43 -14.42 -0.68
N GLN A 86 7.11 -14.65 -0.65
CA GLN A 86 6.56 -15.96 -0.26
C GLN A 86 6.68 -17.01 -1.38
N LEU A 87 6.58 -16.62 -2.65
CA LEU A 87 6.77 -17.52 -3.79
C LEU A 87 8.16 -18.17 -3.80
N LYS A 88 9.17 -17.49 -3.25
CA LYS A 88 10.54 -17.99 -3.13
C LYS A 88 10.74 -18.95 -1.97
N LYS A 89 9.79 -19.03 -1.03
CA LYS A 89 9.87 -19.90 0.14
C LYS A 89 9.23 -21.26 -0.14
N LYS A 90 10.00 -22.34 -0.03
CA LYS A 90 9.56 -23.73 -0.27
C LYS A 90 8.22 -24.08 0.41
N LYS A 91 8.00 -23.59 1.63
CA LYS A 91 6.79 -23.85 2.42
C LYS A 91 5.48 -23.39 1.75
N TRP A 92 5.52 -22.26 1.05
CA TRP A 92 4.32 -21.61 0.49
C TRP A 92 4.28 -21.61 -1.04
N SER A 93 5.43 -21.77 -1.70
CA SER A 93 5.58 -21.63 -3.15
C SER A 93 4.62 -22.53 -3.93
N TRP A 94 4.46 -23.79 -3.53
CA TRP A 94 3.57 -24.75 -4.19
C TRP A 94 2.11 -24.25 -4.24
N MET A 95 1.65 -23.62 -3.16
CA MET A 95 0.29 -23.10 -3.03
C MET A 95 0.10 -21.86 -3.90
N ILE A 96 1.05 -20.94 -3.86
CA ILE A 96 1.02 -19.71 -4.66
C ILE A 96 1.05 -20.06 -6.15
N LYS A 97 1.93 -20.98 -6.58
CA LYS A 97 1.99 -21.48 -7.95
C LYS A 97 0.67 -22.13 -8.38
N ASN A 98 0.04 -22.92 -7.51
CA ASN A 98 -1.28 -23.47 -7.79
C ASN A 98 -2.32 -22.37 -7.99
N ASN A 99 -2.35 -21.37 -7.11
CA ASN A 99 -3.30 -20.26 -7.18
C ASN A 99 -3.13 -19.47 -8.48
N LEU A 100 -1.90 -19.11 -8.83
CA LEU A 100 -1.58 -18.42 -10.08
C LEU A 100 -2.12 -19.19 -11.30
N LYS A 101 -1.89 -20.51 -11.36
CA LYS A 101 -2.34 -21.36 -12.48
C LYS A 101 -3.86 -21.61 -12.53
N LYS A 102 -4.56 -21.49 -11.40
CA LYS A 102 -5.98 -21.89 -11.28
C LYS A 102 -6.96 -20.72 -11.28
N CYS A 103 -6.51 -19.50 -11.00
CA CYS A 103 -7.36 -18.32 -11.13
C CYS A 103 -7.69 -18.06 -12.60
N ASN A 104 -8.93 -17.66 -12.86
CA ASN A 104 -9.41 -17.24 -14.17
C ASN A 104 -8.81 -15.90 -14.60
N LYS A 105 -8.44 -15.06 -13.62
CA LYS A 105 -7.78 -13.78 -13.84
C LYS A 105 -6.80 -13.51 -12.71
N ILE A 106 -5.63 -12.99 -13.04
CA ILE A 106 -4.70 -12.44 -12.05
C ILE A 106 -4.64 -10.93 -12.22
N ILE A 107 -4.70 -10.21 -11.09
CA ILE A 107 -4.36 -8.79 -11.04
C ILE A 107 -3.25 -8.58 -10.01
N VAL A 108 -2.34 -7.66 -10.27
CA VAL A 108 -1.21 -7.37 -9.37
C VAL A 108 -1.24 -5.91 -8.94
N ALA A 109 -1.14 -5.67 -7.62
CA ALA A 109 -1.15 -4.35 -7.02
C ALA A 109 0.16 -3.57 -7.27
N GLN A 110 1.22 -4.28 -7.65
CA GLN A 110 2.56 -3.75 -7.85
C GLN A 110 3.08 -4.21 -9.21
N PRO A 111 3.46 -3.30 -10.13
CA PRO A 111 3.98 -3.67 -11.44
C PRO A 111 5.31 -4.44 -11.34
N THR A 112 6.07 -4.27 -10.24
CA THR A 112 7.35 -4.96 -10.01
C THR A 112 7.23 -6.48 -9.88
N ILE A 113 6.03 -7.03 -9.72
CA ILE A 113 5.77 -8.48 -9.62
C ILE A 113 4.93 -9.01 -10.79
N LEU A 114 4.67 -8.19 -11.80
CA LEU A 114 3.83 -8.57 -12.94
C LEU A 114 4.46 -9.72 -13.75
N ASP A 115 5.74 -9.61 -14.09
CA ASP A 115 6.44 -10.63 -14.88
C ASP A 115 6.38 -12.00 -14.18
N GLN A 116 6.57 -12.02 -12.85
CA GLN A 116 6.46 -13.23 -12.04
C GLN A 116 5.05 -13.84 -12.05
N ALA A 117 4.00 -13.03 -12.21
CA ALA A 117 2.64 -13.54 -12.35
C ALA A 117 2.40 -14.09 -13.76
N LEU A 118 2.90 -13.38 -14.79
CA LEU A 118 2.80 -13.76 -16.20
C LEU A 118 3.49 -15.09 -16.51
N GLU A 119 4.56 -15.44 -15.79
CA GLU A 119 5.21 -16.77 -15.87
C GLU A 119 4.23 -17.95 -15.62
N PHE A 120 3.12 -17.71 -14.92
CA PHE A 120 2.16 -18.75 -14.53
C PHE A 120 0.77 -18.55 -15.11
N ASN A 121 0.43 -17.32 -15.50
CA ASN A 121 -0.90 -16.96 -15.96
C ASN A 121 -0.83 -15.73 -16.87
N ASP A 122 -1.10 -15.93 -18.16
CA ASP A 122 -1.07 -14.91 -19.22
C ASP A 122 -2.16 -13.84 -19.06
N THR A 123 -3.19 -14.09 -18.25
CA THR A 123 -4.23 -13.10 -17.95
C THR A 123 -3.77 -12.02 -16.96
N ALA A 124 -2.59 -12.18 -16.34
CA ALA A 124 -2.10 -11.29 -15.31
C ALA A 124 -1.96 -9.85 -15.81
N GLU A 125 -2.56 -8.88 -15.12
CA GLU A 125 -2.40 -7.46 -15.45
C GLU A 125 -2.14 -6.60 -14.21
N TYR A 126 -1.51 -5.44 -14.41
CA TYR A 126 -1.35 -4.45 -13.36
C TYR A 126 -2.68 -3.77 -13.01
N PHE A 127 -2.98 -3.75 -11.72
CA PHE A 127 -4.14 -3.06 -11.14
C PHE A 127 -3.68 -2.22 -9.94
N PRO A 128 -3.66 -0.88 -10.04
CA PRO A 128 -3.12 -0.01 -8.98
C PRO A 128 -3.81 -0.17 -7.62
N ILE A 129 -3.06 0.12 -6.54
CA ILE A 129 -3.61 0.21 -5.18
C ILE A 129 -4.59 1.40 -5.10
N PRO A 130 -5.83 1.21 -4.64
CA PRO A 130 -6.78 2.31 -4.46
C PRO A 130 -6.52 3.13 -3.19
N TYR A 131 -6.91 4.41 -3.21
CA TYR A 131 -7.18 5.18 -2.00
C TYR A 131 -8.65 5.62 -1.95
N ASP A 132 -9.18 5.78 -0.74
CA ASP A 132 -10.54 6.27 -0.49
C ASP A 132 -10.56 7.81 -0.47
N PRO A 133 -11.14 8.50 -1.49
CA PRO A 133 -11.17 9.95 -1.54
C PRO A 133 -12.03 10.63 -0.47
N GLU A 134 -12.92 9.91 0.21
CA GLU A 134 -13.67 10.46 1.35
C GLU A 134 -12.82 10.51 2.63
N ILE A 135 -11.80 9.65 2.73
CA ILE A 135 -10.91 9.58 3.89
C ILE A 135 -9.65 10.42 3.62
N PHE A 136 -9.04 10.25 2.45
CA PHE A 136 -7.77 10.86 2.08
C PHE A 136 -8.01 11.92 1.00
N PHE A 137 -7.98 13.17 1.41
CA PHE A 137 -8.21 14.32 0.54
C PHE A 137 -7.29 15.48 0.93
N PRO A 138 -6.97 16.39 -0.01
CA PRO A 138 -6.00 17.43 0.25
C PRO A 138 -6.51 18.43 1.29
N LYS A 139 -5.60 18.85 2.16
CA LYS A 139 -5.78 20.01 3.04
C LYS A 139 -4.57 20.94 2.95
N PRO A 140 -4.71 22.23 3.30
CA PRO A 140 -3.58 23.12 3.44
C PRO A 140 -2.49 22.54 4.35
N ILE A 141 -1.23 22.84 4.03
CA ILE A 141 -0.09 22.46 4.88
C ILE A 141 -0.06 23.38 6.11
N PRO A 142 0.12 22.84 7.32
CA PRO A 142 0.29 23.64 8.52
C PRO A 142 1.41 24.66 8.36
N GLU A 143 1.09 25.93 8.60
CA GLU A 143 2.10 26.99 8.69
C GLU A 143 2.70 26.94 10.09
N ASN A 144 3.91 26.40 10.19
CA ASN A 144 4.72 26.47 11.41
C ASN A 144 6.11 26.98 11.05
N ASN A 145 6.48 28.11 11.64
CA ASN A 145 7.75 28.79 11.40
C ASN A 145 8.84 28.35 12.39
N GLU A 146 8.49 27.75 13.52
CA GLU A 146 9.46 27.34 14.56
C GLU A 146 10.08 25.97 14.29
N SER A 147 9.30 25.04 13.73
CA SER A 147 9.78 23.70 13.40
C SER A 147 8.93 23.06 12.30
N LYS A 148 9.55 22.21 11.49
CA LYS A 148 8.81 21.39 10.50
C LYS A 148 8.42 20.05 11.09
N ASN A 149 7.15 19.69 10.94
CA ASN A 149 6.63 18.39 11.32
C ASN A 149 6.82 17.40 10.18
N VAL A 150 7.53 16.31 10.45
CA VAL A 150 7.75 15.21 9.52
C VAL A 150 7.09 13.95 10.08
N PHE A 151 6.38 13.21 9.24
CA PHE A 151 5.79 11.93 9.64
C PHE A 151 6.42 10.77 8.90
N LEU A 152 7.10 9.90 9.63
CA LEU A 152 7.59 8.62 9.14
C LEU A 152 6.46 7.59 9.26
N ALA A 153 5.78 7.36 8.14
CA ALA A 153 4.53 6.60 8.11
C ALA A 153 4.74 5.08 8.01
N SER A 154 5.94 4.63 7.62
CA SER A 154 6.28 3.21 7.56
C SER A 154 6.60 2.64 8.93
N SER A 155 6.30 1.35 9.13
CA SER A 155 6.86 0.60 10.26
C SER A 155 8.39 0.48 10.13
N HIS A 156 9.06 0.42 11.28
CA HIS A 156 10.52 0.30 11.33
C HIS A 156 10.97 -1.09 10.89
N ASN A 157 11.39 -1.16 9.63
CA ASN A 157 12.00 -2.33 9.01
C ASN A 157 13.11 -1.85 8.07
N PHE A 158 14.35 -1.86 8.53
CA PHE A 158 15.49 -1.29 7.82
C PHE A 158 15.72 -2.00 6.49
N LYS A 159 15.59 -3.33 6.47
CA LYS A 159 15.76 -4.10 5.23
C LYS A 159 14.71 -3.79 4.17
N ASN A 160 13.43 -3.77 4.53
CA ASN A 160 12.34 -3.70 3.56
C ASN A 160 11.85 -2.26 3.31
N LYS A 161 11.90 -1.43 4.34
CA LYS A 161 11.38 -0.06 4.33
C LYS A 161 12.49 0.99 4.35
N GLY A 162 13.73 0.63 4.68
CA GLY A 162 14.87 1.54 4.66
C GLY A 162 14.66 2.77 5.56
N THR A 163 13.95 2.59 6.67
CA THR A 163 13.60 3.70 7.58
C THR A 163 14.83 4.28 8.28
N ASP A 164 15.87 3.46 8.49
CA ASP A 164 17.21 3.88 8.95
C ASP A 164 17.79 4.97 8.04
N LYS A 165 17.82 4.73 6.73
CA LYS A 165 18.37 5.68 5.74
C LYS A 165 17.60 6.99 5.71
N LEU A 166 16.28 6.93 5.91
CA LEU A 166 15.43 8.11 5.97
C LEU A 166 15.70 8.92 7.24
N LEU A 167 15.95 8.27 8.38
CA LEU A 167 16.36 8.94 9.62
C LEU A 167 17.73 9.59 9.48
N GLU A 168 18.69 8.89 8.86
CA GLU A 168 20.02 9.45 8.55
C GLU A 168 19.91 10.69 7.66
N ALA A 169 19.10 10.63 6.60
CA ALA A 169 18.89 11.78 5.71
C ALA A 169 18.27 12.98 6.42
N VAL A 170 17.30 12.76 7.33
CA VAL A 170 16.73 13.86 8.12
C VAL A 170 17.76 14.44 9.11
N ALA A 171 18.64 13.62 9.68
CA ALA A 171 19.67 14.08 10.61
C ALA A 171 20.73 14.98 9.96
N CYS A 172 20.86 14.95 8.63
CA CYS A 172 21.72 15.86 7.88
C CYS A 172 21.15 17.28 7.75
N ILE A 173 19.92 17.55 8.19
CA ILE A 173 19.28 18.86 8.11
C ILE A 173 19.50 19.62 9.42
N SER A 174 20.06 20.83 9.34
CA SER A 174 20.36 21.69 10.49
C SER A 174 19.12 22.31 11.16
N GLU A 175 18.06 22.52 10.39
CA GLU A 175 16.85 23.20 10.82
C GLU A 175 16.03 22.34 11.79
N PRO A 176 15.28 22.95 12.72
CA PRO A 176 14.46 22.21 13.66
C PRO A 176 13.36 21.36 12.98
N ILE A 177 13.49 20.04 13.10
CA ILE A 177 12.52 19.06 12.63
C ILE A 177 11.96 18.26 13.82
N LYS A 178 10.63 18.15 13.88
CA LYS A 178 9.91 17.26 14.80
C LYS A 178 9.41 16.07 14.02
N ILE A 179 9.86 14.87 14.38
CA ILE A 179 9.47 13.65 13.69
C ILE A 179 8.39 12.94 14.52
N LYS A 180 7.30 12.53 13.88
CA LYS A 180 6.36 11.54 14.42
C LYS A 180 6.57 10.23 13.68
N SER A 181 6.57 9.10 14.38
CA SER A 181 6.74 7.77 13.77
C SER A 181 5.93 6.72 14.52
N PHE A 182 5.53 5.64 13.86
CA PHE A 182 4.89 4.53 14.57
C PHE A 182 5.90 3.76 15.41
N ALA A 183 5.52 3.44 16.64
CA ALA A 183 6.18 2.50 17.54
C ALA A 183 5.94 1.04 17.09
N SER A 184 6.22 0.71 15.83
CA SER A 184 5.98 -0.62 15.26
C SER A 184 7.09 -1.03 14.28
N GLY A 185 7.19 -2.34 14.03
CA GLY A 185 8.18 -2.92 13.14
C GLY A 185 9.26 -3.71 13.89
N LYS A 186 9.91 -4.62 13.16
CA LYS A 186 10.90 -5.55 13.73
C LYS A 186 12.18 -4.85 14.21
N ASP A 187 12.50 -3.69 13.63
CA ASP A 187 13.74 -2.94 13.90
C ASP A 187 13.45 -1.70 14.77
N LEU A 188 12.32 -1.67 15.50
CA LEU A 188 11.93 -0.52 16.32
C LEU A 188 12.97 -0.18 17.40
N LYS A 189 13.55 -1.19 18.06
CA LYS A 189 14.58 -0.99 19.08
C LYS A 189 15.81 -0.30 18.49
N ASP A 190 16.23 -0.76 17.31
CA ASP A 190 17.38 -0.20 16.61
C ASP A 190 17.07 1.20 16.08
N ALA A 191 15.85 1.46 15.62
CA ALA A 191 15.41 2.80 15.23
C ALA A 191 15.46 3.80 16.38
N LYS A 192 15.06 3.39 17.59
CA LYS A 192 15.19 4.23 18.81
C LYS A 192 16.65 4.50 19.15
N ASN A 193 17.52 3.49 19.03
CA ASN A 193 18.95 3.66 19.28
C ASN A 193 19.60 4.60 18.26
N LEU A 194 19.27 4.43 16.98
CA LEU A 194 19.73 5.28 15.89
C LEU A 194 19.28 6.73 16.08
N ALA A 195 18.00 6.95 16.43
CA ALA A 195 17.47 8.28 16.70
C ALA A 195 18.23 9.00 17.83
N ARG A 196 18.58 8.29 18.92
CA ARG A 196 19.42 8.86 20.00
C ARG A 196 20.83 9.20 19.50
N LYS A 197 21.47 8.30 18.74
CA LYS A 197 22.81 8.53 18.17
C LYS A 197 22.83 9.74 17.25
N LEU A 198 21.77 9.96 16.48
CA LEU A 198 21.61 11.07 15.55
C LEU A 198 21.03 12.34 16.20
N ASN A 199 20.78 12.35 17.52
CA ASN A 199 20.14 13.45 18.23
C ASN A 199 18.79 13.90 17.64
N LEU A 200 18.01 12.97 17.08
CA LEU A 200 16.71 13.26 16.47
C LEU A 200 15.59 13.28 17.54
N LYS A 201 14.74 14.31 17.47
CA LYS A 201 13.51 14.41 18.28
C LYS A 201 12.37 13.66 17.59
N ILE A 202 12.14 12.42 18.04
CA ILE A 202 11.09 11.54 17.49
C ILE A 202 10.04 11.20 18.53
N ASP A 203 8.78 11.51 18.23
CA ASP A 203 7.60 11.02 18.93
C ASP A 203 7.15 9.67 18.35
N PHE A 204 7.36 8.60 19.13
CA PHE A 204 6.99 7.24 18.75
C PHE A 204 5.56 6.93 19.23
N ILE A 205 4.59 6.97 18.31
CA ILE A 205 3.16 6.81 18.60
C ILE A 205 2.66 5.38 18.36
N GLN A 206 1.56 4.99 19.00
CA GLN A 206 0.89 3.73 18.67
C GLN A 206 0.24 3.78 17.29
N ASN A 207 -0.05 2.61 16.72
CA ASN A 207 -0.80 2.51 15.47
C ASN A 207 -2.20 3.12 15.65
N VAL A 208 -2.65 3.86 14.65
CA VAL A 208 -4.00 4.43 14.63
C VAL A 208 -4.91 3.62 13.69
N PRO A 209 -6.24 3.67 13.87
CA PRO A 209 -7.18 3.17 12.88
C PRO A 209 -6.93 3.80 11.50
N HIS A 210 -7.11 3.04 10.42
CA HIS A 210 -6.81 3.50 9.06
C HIS A 210 -7.56 4.77 8.65
N ASN A 211 -8.85 4.88 9.00
CA ASN A 211 -9.65 6.08 8.80
C ASN A 211 -9.20 7.32 9.61
N ARG A 212 -8.15 7.20 10.44
CA ARG A 212 -7.52 8.29 11.19
C ARG A 212 -6.11 8.63 10.68
N MET A 213 -5.58 7.88 9.73
CA MET A 213 -4.27 8.14 9.12
C MET A 213 -4.19 9.52 8.46
N ASN A 214 -5.29 9.95 7.84
CA ASN A 214 -5.42 11.28 7.24
C ASN A 214 -5.03 12.43 8.17
N LYS A 215 -5.33 12.32 9.48
CA LYS A 215 -4.96 13.34 10.47
C LYS A 215 -3.45 13.46 10.63
N LEU A 216 -2.74 12.32 10.70
CA LEU A 216 -1.29 12.29 10.79
C LEU A 216 -0.65 12.90 9.53
N TYR A 217 -1.22 12.61 8.35
CA TYR A 217 -0.80 13.26 7.12
C TYR A 217 -1.04 14.78 7.17
N TRP A 218 -2.24 15.23 7.53
CA TRP A 218 -2.60 16.65 7.54
C TRP A 218 -1.82 17.50 8.54
N GLU A 219 -1.43 16.93 9.69
CA GLU A 219 -0.59 17.57 10.71
C GLU A 219 0.88 17.73 10.27
N SER A 220 1.28 17.04 9.19
CA SER A 220 2.66 16.98 8.74
C SER A 220 2.96 17.96 7.60
N ASN A 221 4.15 18.53 7.61
CA ASN A 221 4.69 19.31 6.49
C ASN A 221 5.25 18.41 5.38
N LEU A 222 5.72 17.21 5.73
CA LEU A 222 6.27 16.22 4.81
C LEU A 222 6.08 14.81 5.36
N VAL A 223 5.84 13.84 4.48
CA VAL A 223 5.67 12.43 4.83
C VAL A 223 6.82 11.60 4.27
N LEU A 224 7.44 10.80 5.14
CA LEU A 224 8.45 9.81 4.78
C LEU A 224 7.77 8.44 4.66
N GLY A 225 7.85 7.85 3.48
CA GLY A 225 7.37 6.52 3.17
C GLY A 225 8.43 5.46 3.44
N SER A 226 8.89 4.80 2.38
CA SER A 226 9.90 3.75 2.42
C SER A 226 10.96 3.98 1.35
N SER A 227 12.21 3.67 1.66
CA SER A 227 13.35 3.74 0.74
C SER A 227 13.89 2.36 0.29
N GLY A 228 13.26 1.26 0.71
CA GLY A 228 13.83 -0.09 0.60
C GLY A 228 13.51 -0.84 -0.71
N ILE A 229 12.29 -1.37 -0.84
CA ILE A 229 11.93 -2.35 -1.89
C ILE A 229 11.76 -1.74 -3.30
N GLY A 230 11.47 -0.45 -3.39
CA GLY A 230 11.22 0.22 -4.69
C GLY A 230 9.82 -0.01 -5.27
N GLN A 231 8.86 -0.39 -4.42
CA GLN A 231 7.43 -0.44 -4.72
C GLN A 231 6.73 0.83 -4.26
N LEU A 232 5.55 1.15 -4.81
CA LEU A 232 4.76 2.29 -4.36
C LEU A 232 3.79 1.84 -3.26
N ASP A 233 4.06 2.20 -2.01
CA ASP A 233 3.27 1.75 -0.87
C ASP A 233 1.94 2.52 -0.73
N THR A 234 0.92 1.88 -0.16
CA THR A 234 -0.38 2.49 0.17
C THR A 234 -0.23 3.81 0.94
N ILE A 235 0.66 3.85 1.94
CA ILE A 235 0.91 5.07 2.73
C ILE A 235 1.43 6.25 1.89
N ALA A 236 2.18 6.00 0.83
CA ALA A 236 2.68 7.03 -0.05
C ALA A 236 1.53 7.57 -0.90
N ILE A 237 0.70 6.68 -1.45
CA ILE A 237 -0.50 7.04 -2.24
C ILE A 237 -1.47 7.88 -1.39
N GLU A 238 -1.77 7.45 -0.17
CA GLU A 238 -2.66 8.17 0.75
C GLU A 238 -2.11 9.53 1.17
N ALA A 239 -0.81 9.62 1.47
CA ALA A 239 -0.16 10.89 1.80
C ALA A 239 -0.15 11.86 0.59
N MET A 240 0.09 11.35 -0.62
CA MET A 240 -0.04 12.11 -1.86
C MET A 240 -1.47 12.65 -2.01
N ALA A 241 -2.49 11.81 -1.83
CA ALA A 241 -3.90 12.19 -1.88
C ALA A 241 -4.29 13.21 -0.80
N CYS A 242 -3.62 13.19 0.36
CA CYS A 242 -3.77 14.19 1.42
C CYS A 242 -3.05 15.53 1.14
N GLY A 243 -2.48 15.69 -0.06
CA GLY A 243 -1.78 16.91 -0.46
C GLY A 243 -0.48 17.14 0.30
N ARG A 244 0.22 16.05 0.71
CA ARG A 244 1.50 16.14 1.41
C ARG A 244 2.65 15.85 0.47
N PRO A 245 3.76 16.62 0.48
CA PRO A 245 4.95 16.20 -0.24
C PRO A 245 5.46 14.89 0.38
N VAL A 246 5.75 13.90 -0.48
CA VAL A 246 6.15 12.56 -0.07
C VAL A 246 7.59 12.29 -0.47
N ILE A 247 8.37 11.74 0.47
CA ILE A 247 9.68 11.13 0.20
C ILE A 247 9.51 9.62 0.30
N HIS A 248 9.72 8.93 -0.81
CA HIS A 248 9.61 7.49 -0.93
C HIS A 248 10.50 7.06 -2.10
N SER A 249 11.02 5.83 -2.10
CA SER A 249 11.83 5.33 -3.21
C SER A 249 11.04 4.31 -4.00
N ILE A 250 10.97 4.52 -5.32
CA ILE A 250 10.38 3.60 -6.28
C ILE A 250 11.43 3.18 -7.32
N LEU A 251 11.26 2.00 -7.92
CA LEU A 251 11.99 1.63 -9.14
C LEU A 251 11.33 2.32 -10.32
N LYS A 252 11.91 3.45 -10.77
CA LYS A 252 11.29 4.36 -11.74
C LYS A 252 10.82 3.69 -13.03
N LYS A 253 11.54 2.67 -13.50
CA LYS A 253 11.17 1.88 -14.71
C LYS A 253 9.79 1.24 -14.64
N TYR A 254 9.28 0.92 -13.45
CA TYR A 254 7.95 0.34 -13.26
C TYR A 254 6.85 1.38 -12.99
N PHE A 255 7.23 2.64 -12.78
CA PHE A 255 6.34 3.74 -12.43
C PHE A 255 6.73 5.04 -13.16
N PRO A 256 6.74 5.05 -14.50
CA PRO A 256 7.25 6.18 -15.28
C PRO A 256 6.48 7.48 -14.97
N GLU A 257 5.16 7.41 -14.84
CA GLU A 257 4.30 8.57 -14.58
C GLU A 257 4.24 9.00 -13.10
N CYS A 258 4.73 8.18 -12.17
CA CYS A 258 4.71 8.52 -10.75
C CYS A 258 5.71 9.65 -10.48
N PRO A 259 5.33 10.77 -9.86
CA PRO A 259 6.22 11.91 -9.68
C PRO A 259 7.30 11.67 -8.60
N ILE A 260 7.37 10.49 -8.00
CA ILE A 260 8.37 10.14 -7.00
C ILE A 260 9.63 9.59 -7.69
N GLU A 261 10.81 10.00 -7.21
CA GLU A 261 12.11 9.53 -7.72
C GLU A 261 12.60 8.25 -7.03
N GLN A 262 13.61 7.63 -7.63
CA GLN A 262 14.40 6.59 -6.96
C GLN A 262 15.43 7.28 -6.07
N LEU A 263 15.43 6.96 -4.79
CA LEU A 263 16.43 7.45 -3.84
C LEU A 263 17.72 6.64 -3.98
N VAL A 264 18.85 7.29 -4.25
CA VAL A 264 20.14 6.62 -4.50
C VAL A 264 21.19 6.86 -3.42
N SER A 265 21.14 7.97 -2.68
CA SER A 265 22.05 8.25 -1.56
C SER A 265 21.38 9.04 -0.44
N ILE A 266 22.00 9.03 0.74
CA ILE A 266 21.54 9.81 1.92
C ILE A 266 21.59 11.30 1.61
N ASP A 267 22.69 11.79 1.02
CA ASP A 267 22.87 13.21 0.70
C ASP A 267 21.80 13.75 -0.25
N GLN A 268 21.53 13.03 -1.34
CA GLN A 268 20.48 13.43 -2.27
C GLN A 268 19.09 13.37 -1.63
N THR A 269 18.86 12.38 -0.76
CA THR A 269 17.61 12.28 -0.01
C THR A 269 17.45 13.45 0.96
N SER A 270 18.52 13.84 1.66
CA SER A 270 18.55 15.00 2.56
C SER A 270 18.26 16.31 1.80
N GLN A 271 18.95 16.54 0.68
CA GLN A 271 18.73 17.72 -0.17
C GLN A 271 17.28 17.80 -0.66
N LEU A 272 16.69 16.67 -1.06
CA LEU A 272 15.31 16.60 -1.48
C LEU A 272 14.34 16.88 -0.31
N ILE A 273 14.57 16.29 0.86
CA ILE A 273 13.77 16.57 2.07
C ILE A 273 13.83 18.08 2.39
N TYR A 274 15.03 18.66 2.41
CA TYR A 274 15.25 20.08 2.64
C TYR A 274 14.43 20.93 1.67
N LYS A 275 14.61 20.67 0.37
CA LYS A 275 13.92 21.37 -0.72
C LYS A 275 12.41 21.33 -0.54
N LEU A 276 11.83 20.16 -0.25
CA LEU A 276 10.39 20.05 -0.06
C LEU A 276 9.89 20.69 1.25
N LEU A 277 10.70 20.73 2.31
CA LEU A 277 10.33 21.38 3.57
C LEU A 277 10.40 22.91 3.50
N PHE A 278 11.40 23.45 2.81
CA PHE A 278 11.76 24.87 2.91
C PHE A 278 11.54 25.67 1.62
N ASP A 279 11.59 25.06 0.44
CA ASP A 279 11.21 25.73 -0.82
C ASP A 279 9.71 25.61 -1.08
N LYS A 280 8.99 26.74 -0.99
CA LYS A 280 7.55 26.81 -1.22
C LYS A 280 7.15 26.52 -2.66
N LYS A 281 7.96 26.90 -3.65
CA LYS A 281 7.69 26.71 -5.07
C LYS A 281 7.80 25.22 -5.41
N ASP A 282 8.90 24.59 -5.01
CA ASP A 282 9.12 23.17 -5.26
C ASP A 282 8.13 22.29 -4.51
N ARG A 283 7.81 22.61 -3.25
CA ARG A 283 6.77 21.91 -2.50
C ARG A 283 5.42 21.98 -3.19
N LYS A 284 4.99 23.17 -3.66
CA LYS A 284 3.73 23.33 -4.39
C LYS A 284 3.72 22.52 -5.68
N GLN A 285 4.82 22.55 -6.45
CA GLN A 285 4.93 21.81 -7.69
C GLN A 285 4.87 20.29 -7.44
N ARG A 286 5.60 19.80 -6.44
CA ARG A 286 5.59 18.40 -6.02
C ARG A 286 4.17 17.95 -5.68
N ILE A 287 3.44 18.70 -4.86
CA ILE A 287 2.07 18.36 -4.45
C ILE A 287 1.12 18.34 -5.65
N LYS A 288 1.20 19.35 -6.53
CA LYS A 288 0.38 19.40 -7.76
C LYS A 288 0.57 18.13 -8.61
N ASN A 289 1.81 17.75 -8.85
CA ASN A 289 2.12 16.55 -9.65
C ASN A 289 1.63 15.27 -8.96
N GLN A 290 1.84 15.15 -7.64
CA GLN A 290 1.39 14.01 -6.85
C GLN A 290 -0.14 13.86 -6.87
N LEU A 291 -0.88 14.95 -6.66
CA LEU A 291 -2.35 14.95 -6.68
C LEU A 291 -2.86 14.51 -8.05
N SER A 292 -2.35 15.12 -9.13
CA SER A 292 -2.72 14.75 -10.49
C SER A 292 -2.46 13.27 -10.78
N TYR A 293 -1.36 12.71 -10.28
CA TYR A 293 -1.03 11.30 -10.45
C TYR A 293 -1.98 10.38 -9.69
N VAL A 294 -2.22 10.63 -8.39
CA VAL A 294 -3.07 9.74 -7.59
C VAL A 294 -4.55 9.84 -7.98
N GLU A 295 -5.04 11.04 -8.32
CA GLU A 295 -6.42 11.23 -8.78
C GLU A 295 -6.70 10.44 -10.06
N SER A 296 -5.78 10.44 -11.02
CA SER A 296 -5.95 9.73 -12.29
C SER A 296 -5.68 8.22 -12.20
N THR A 297 -4.78 7.78 -11.31
CA THR A 297 -4.27 6.40 -11.30
C THR A 297 -4.81 5.56 -10.14
N HIS A 298 -5.01 6.18 -8.96
CA HIS A 298 -5.20 5.48 -7.69
C HIS A 298 -6.56 5.76 -7.03
N GLN A 299 -7.38 6.68 -7.55
CA GLN A 299 -8.65 6.99 -6.93
C GLN A 299 -9.63 5.81 -7.04
N ALA A 300 -10.22 5.40 -5.90
CA ALA A 300 -11.06 4.20 -5.84
C ALA A 300 -12.30 4.26 -6.74
N THR A 301 -12.87 5.44 -6.99
CA THR A 301 -14.01 5.65 -7.92
C THR A 301 -13.66 5.28 -9.37
N ILE A 302 -12.42 5.47 -9.80
CA ILE A 302 -11.94 5.11 -11.14
C ILE A 302 -11.61 3.62 -11.19
N LEU A 303 -10.86 3.14 -10.18
CA LEU A 303 -10.41 1.75 -10.13
C LEU A 303 -11.56 0.76 -9.95
N SER A 304 -12.59 1.10 -9.18
CA SER A 304 -13.80 0.28 -9.03
C SER A 304 -14.55 0.11 -10.36
N LYS A 305 -14.62 1.15 -11.20
CA LYS A 305 -15.18 1.06 -12.56
C LYS A 305 -14.35 0.13 -13.45
N LYS A 306 -13.01 0.23 -13.41
CA LYS A 306 -12.12 -0.71 -14.13
C LYS A 306 -12.37 -2.15 -13.65
N LEU A 307 -12.43 -2.35 -12.34
CA LEU A 307 -12.63 -3.66 -11.73
C LEU A 307 -14.00 -4.26 -12.07
N PHE A 308 -15.05 -3.43 -12.10
CA PHE A 308 -16.39 -3.86 -12.49
C PHE A 308 -16.46 -4.32 -13.95
N LYS A 309 -15.68 -3.73 -14.86
CA LYS A 309 -15.54 -4.23 -16.24
C LYS A 309 -14.91 -5.62 -16.28
N ILE A 310 -13.81 -5.83 -15.55
CA ILE A 310 -13.16 -7.14 -15.41
C ILE A 310 -14.16 -8.18 -14.90
N TYR A 311 -14.99 -7.82 -13.92
CA TYR A 311 -16.04 -8.69 -13.40
C TYR A 311 -17.05 -9.09 -14.49
N ASN A 312 -17.58 -8.12 -15.24
CA ASN A 312 -18.55 -8.40 -16.30
C ASN A 312 -17.97 -9.22 -17.47
N GLU A 313 -16.69 -9.07 -17.76
CA GLU A 313 -15.99 -9.86 -18.79
C GLU A 313 -15.87 -11.33 -18.39
N LEU A 314 -15.56 -11.61 -17.12
CA LEU A 314 -15.39 -12.98 -16.62
C LEU A 314 -16.70 -13.72 -16.33
N LYS A 315 -17.81 -12.99 -16.23
CA LYS A 315 -19.14 -13.58 -16.02
C LYS A 315 -19.71 -14.20 -17.31
N LYS A 316 -19.28 -13.73 -18.48
CA LYS A 316 -19.70 -14.25 -19.78
C LYS A 316 -19.17 -15.67 -19.97
#